data_AF-A0A6M1NHN5-F1
#
_entry.id   AF-A0A6M1NHN5-F1
#
_cell.length_a   1.000
_cell.length_b   1.000
_cell.length_c   1.000
_cell.angle_alpha   90.00
_cell.angle_beta   90.00
_cell.angle_gamma   90.00
#
_symmetry.space_group_name_H-M   'P 1'
#
loop_
_entity.id
_entity.type
_entity.pdbx_description
1 polymer ?
#
loop_
_entity_poly.entity_id
_entity_poly.type
_entity_poly.pdbx_seq_one_letter_code
_entity_poly.pdbx_strand_id
1 'polypeptide(L)'
;MKSKQELQIEAVTAIINGELLLGEAMVKYNVRDKRTILAWIKKIMPLLKKSNPEADVSWDTSLKRTSEKSEPSHQDLIRENALLKKLIDLQDKVSELEKTNTQLIRHRNLLIEKVFALELRMQIQQKDTQ
;
A
#
# COMPACT_ATOMS: atom_id res chain seq x y z
N MET A 1 13.97 -17.35 -26.88
CA MET A 1 13.80 -15.92 -26.52
C MET A 1 12.35 -15.72 -26.15
N LYS A 2 12.03 -15.17 -24.96
CA LYS A 2 10.65 -14.89 -24.57
C LYS A 2 10.03 -13.91 -25.55
N SER A 3 8.78 -14.12 -25.93
CA SER A 3 8.10 -13.20 -26.84
C SER A 3 7.89 -11.84 -26.16
N LYS A 4 7.81 -10.76 -26.94
CA LYS A 4 7.51 -9.41 -26.42
C LYS A 4 6.21 -9.39 -25.61
N GLN A 5 5.26 -10.26 -25.95
CA GLN A 5 3.98 -10.39 -25.24
C GLN A 5 4.15 -11.12 -23.90
N GLU A 6 4.94 -12.20 -23.83
CA GLU A 6 5.24 -12.88 -22.58
C GLU A 6 5.92 -11.96 -21.56
N LEU A 7 6.88 -11.15 -22.01
CA LEU A 7 7.55 -10.18 -21.13
C LEU A 7 6.59 -9.14 -20.57
N GLN A 8 5.62 -8.68 -21.37
CA GLN A 8 4.60 -7.74 -20.93
C GLN A 8 3.65 -8.38 -19.92
N ILE A 9 3.25 -9.64 -20.16
CA ILE A 9 2.39 -10.38 -19.24
C ILE A 9 3.10 -10.62 -17.92
N GLU A 10 4.36 -11.07 -17.95
CA GLU A 10 5.18 -11.28 -16.75
C GLU A 10 5.35 -9.99 -15.94
N ALA A 11 5.67 -8.88 -16.61
CA ALA A 11 5.80 -7.57 -15.97
C ALA A 11 4.48 -7.13 -15.30
N VAL A 12 3.35 -7.27 -16.00
CA VAL A 12 2.03 -6.88 -15.47
C VAL A 12 1.60 -7.78 -14.32
N THR A 13 1.81 -9.10 -14.42
CA THR A 13 1.48 -10.05 -13.35
C THR A 13 2.30 -9.77 -12.09
N ALA A 14 3.61 -9.54 -12.22
CA ALA A 14 4.47 -9.22 -11.08
C ALA A 14 4.08 -7.90 -10.39
N ILE A 15 3.63 -6.90 -11.15
CA ILE A 15 3.10 -5.64 -10.59
C ILE A 15 1.78 -5.89 -9.84
N ILE A 16 0.87 -6.69 -10.40
CA ILE A 16 -0.44 -6.97 -9.79
C ILE A 16 -0.28 -7.78 -8.50
N ASN A 17 0.63 -8.76 -8.48
CA ASN A 17 0.91 -9.58 -7.31
C ASN A 17 1.66 -8.82 -6.19
N GLY A 18 2.13 -7.59 -6.46
CA GLY A 18 2.93 -6.81 -5.52
C GLY A 18 4.39 -7.28 -5.41
N GLU A 19 4.85 -8.13 -6.33
CA GLU A 19 6.25 -8.61 -6.38
C GLU A 19 7.21 -7.55 -6.93
N LEU A 20 6.71 -6.62 -7.76
CA LEU A 20 7.48 -5.49 -8.26
C LEU A 20 6.69 -4.19 -8.16
N LEU A 21 7.34 -3.15 -7.65
CA LEU A 21 6.83 -1.78 -7.76
C LEU A 21 6.97 -1.29 -9.21
N LEU A 22 6.12 -0.33 -9.58
CA LEU A 22 6.08 0.22 -10.93
C LEU A 22 7.45 0.75 -11.41
N GLY A 23 8.19 1.41 -10.52
CA GLY A 23 9.54 1.92 -10.82
C GLY A 23 10.56 0.79 -11.07
N GLU A 24 10.47 -0.29 -10.30
CA GLU A 24 11.36 -1.46 -10.43
C GLU A 24 11.08 -2.22 -11.73
N ALA A 25 9.80 -2.35 -12.09
CA ALA A 25 9.41 -2.93 -13.37
C ALA A 25 9.88 -2.08 -14.56
N MET A 26 9.88 -0.75 -14.44
CA MET A 26 10.42 0.14 -15.48
C MET A 26 11.92 -0.10 -15.72
N VAL A 27 12.70 -0.28 -14.66
CA VAL A 27 14.13 -0.58 -14.76
C VAL A 27 14.34 -1.98 -15.34
N LYS A 28 13.66 -3.00 -14.77
CA LYS A 28 13.84 -4.41 -15.13
C LYS A 28 13.46 -4.72 -16.59
N TYR A 29 12.40 -4.09 -17.10
CA TYR A 29 11.91 -4.30 -18.46
C TYR A 29 12.32 -3.17 -19.42
N ASN A 30 13.24 -2.29 -19.01
CA ASN A 30 13.78 -1.17 -19.78
C ASN A 30 12.70 -0.27 -20.41
N VAL A 31 11.71 0.10 -19.60
CA VAL A 31 10.59 0.96 -20.00
C VAL A 31 10.85 2.37 -19.51
N ARG A 32 11.07 3.30 -20.45
CA ARG A 32 11.38 4.70 -20.13
C ARG A 32 10.18 5.51 -19.64
N ASP A 33 9.00 5.21 -20.15
CA ASP A 33 7.77 5.96 -19.85
C ASP A 33 6.80 5.12 -19.01
N LYS A 34 6.42 5.65 -17.84
CA LYS A 34 5.40 5.09 -16.96
C LYS A 34 4.09 4.80 -17.70
N ARG A 35 3.72 5.64 -18.68
CA ARG A 35 2.51 5.45 -19.50
C ARG A 35 2.51 4.15 -20.28
N THR A 36 3.70 3.68 -20.69
CA THR A 36 3.85 2.43 -21.44
C THR A 36 3.51 1.22 -20.56
N ILE A 37 3.96 1.20 -19.30
CA ILE A 37 3.58 0.13 -18.37
C ILE A 37 2.08 0.20 -18.04
N LEU A 38 1.54 1.40 -17.83
CA LEU A 38 0.10 1.56 -17.59
C LEU A 38 -0.74 1.07 -18.79
N ALA A 39 -0.27 1.30 -20.03
CA ALA A 39 -0.90 0.78 -21.22
C ALA A 39 -0.83 -0.76 -21.29
N TRP A 40 0.28 -1.37 -20.85
CA TRP A 40 0.39 -2.83 -20.74
C TRP A 40 -0.58 -3.40 -19.72
N ILE A 41 -0.66 -2.79 -18.53
CA ILE A 41 -1.62 -3.17 -17.49
C ILE A 41 -3.04 -3.10 -18.05
N LYS A 42 -3.41 -1.98 -18.70
CA LYS A 42 -4.75 -1.82 -19.29
C LYS A 42 -5.06 -2.87 -20.36
N LYS A 43 -4.06 -3.26 -21.16
CA LYS A 43 -4.23 -4.27 -22.22
C LYS A 43 -4.31 -5.70 -21.68
N ILE A 44 -3.55 -6.01 -20.64
CA ILE A 44 -3.34 -7.38 -20.15
C ILE A 44 -4.26 -7.74 -18.98
N MET A 45 -4.61 -6.77 -18.13
CA MET A 45 -5.55 -6.94 -17.02
C MET A 45 -6.87 -7.62 -17.41
N PRO A 46 -7.59 -7.23 -18.50
CA PRO A 46 -8.81 -7.93 -18.90
C PRO A 46 -8.57 -9.37 -19.39
N LEU A 47 -7.35 -9.68 -19.84
CA LEU A 47 -6.98 -11.04 -20.25
C LEU A 47 -6.69 -11.93 -19.03
N LEU A 48 -6.10 -11.38 -17.97
CA LEU A 48 -5.85 -12.07 -16.70
C LEU A 48 -7.13 -12.27 -15.87
N LYS A 49 -8.10 -11.33 -15.95
CA LYS A 49 -9.40 -11.48 -15.28
C LYS A 49 -10.27 -12.59 -15.89
N LYS A 50 -10.14 -12.88 -17.19
CA LYS A 50 -10.91 -13.96 -17.84
C LYS A 50 -10.53 -15.36 -17.33
N SER A 51 -9.35 -15.53 -16.72
CA SER A 51 -8.92 -16.79 -16.11
C SER A 51 -9.24 -16.92 -14.62
N ASN A 52 -9.81 -15.90 -13.97
CA ASN A 52 -10.09 -15.96 -12.53
C ASN A 52 -11.40 -15.21 -12.19
N PRO A 53 -12.52 -15.90 -11.87
CA PRO A 53 -13.84 -15.29 -11.76
C PRO A 53 -14.08 -14.41 -10.50
N GLU A 54 -13.07 -14.08 -9.69
CA GLU A 54 -13.27 -13.47 -8.36
C GLU A 54 -12.65 -12.07 -8.13
N ALA A 55 -12.21 -11.33 -9.16
CA ALA A 55 -11.63 -9.99 -8.96
C ALA A 55 -12.37 -8.89 -9.72
N ASP A 56 -13.58 -8.58 -9.26
CA ASP A 56 -14.35 -7.41 -9.70
C ASP A 56 -13.84 -6.12 -9.00
N VAL A 57 -12.65 -5.67 -9.39
CA VAL A 57 -12.21 -4.29 -9.12
C VAL A 57 -11.97 -3.62 -10.46
N SER A 58 -12.94 -2.82 -10.90
CA SER A 58 -12.87 -1.98 -12.10
C SER A 58 -12.04 -0.73 -11.80
N TRP A 59 -10.84 -0.61 -12.39
CA TRP A 59 -9.97 0.57 -12.29
C TRP A 59 -10.15 1.53 -13.48
N ASP A 60 -11.19 1.37 -14.31
CA ASP A 60 -11.27 2.07 -15.61
C ASP A 60 -11.76 3.54 -15.53
N THR A 61 -11.90 4.12 -14.33
CA THR A 61 -12.50 5.47 -14.17
C THR A 61 -11.53 6.64 -14.12
N SER A 62 -10.22 6.46 -14.35
CA SER A 62 -9.25 7.55 -14.11
C SER A 62 -8.36 8.01 -15.28
N LEU A 63 -8.62 7.59 -16.53
CA LEU A 63 -7.78 8.04 -17.66
C LEU A 63 -8.51 8.57 -18.90
N LYS A 64 -9.73 9.10 -18.73
CA LYS A 64 -10.37 10.01 -19.69
C LYS A 64 -11.00 11.17 -18.95
N ARG A 65 -10.25 12.25 -18.76
CA ARG A 65 -10.82 13.57 -18.45
C ARG A 65 -9.87 14.67 -18.90
N THR A 66 -9.77 14.80 -20.21
CA THR A 66 -9.49 16.08 -20.85
C THR A 66 -10.64 16.33 -21.81
N SER A 67 -11.37 17.42 -21.59
CA SER A 67 -12.50 17.90 -22.39
C SER A 67 -13.83 17.16 -22.23
N GLU A 68 -14.58 17.52 -21.18
CA GLU A 68 -16.00 17.93 -21.24
C GLU A 68 -16.54 18.04 -19.81
N LYS A 69 -17.05 19.23 -19.44
CA LYS A 69 -17.76 19.49 -18.19
C LYS A 69 -19.14 18.82 -18.29
N SER A 70 -19.25 17.54 -17.93
CA SER A 70 -20.55 16.97 -17.56
C SER A 70 -20.71 17.12 -16.05
N GLU A 71 -21.82 17.68 -15.59
CA GLU A 71 -22.15 17.72 -14.17
C GLU A 71 -22.05 16.32 -13.54
N PRO A 72 -21.55 16.20 -12.29
CA PRO A 72 -21.47 14.93 -11.61
C PRO A 72 -22.87 14.32 -11.48
N SER A 73 -23.03 13.10 -11.99
CA SER A 73 -24.30 12.38 -11.88
C SER A 73 -24.66 12.22 -10.40
N HIS A 74 -25.95 12.26 -10.06
CA HIS A 74 -26.41 12.02 -8.68
C HIS A 74 -25.87 10.70 -8.09
N GLN A 75 -25.66 9.69 -8.94
CA GLN A 75 -25.07 8.41 -8.55
C GLN A 75 -23.58 8.53 -8.19
N ASP A 76 -22.84 9.43 -8.84
CA ASP A 76 -21.44 9.73 -8.51
C ASP A 76 -21.36 10.43 -7.14
N LEU A 77 -22.27 11.38 -6.87
CA LEU A 77 -22.35 12.06 -5.58
C LEU A 77 -22.69 11.11 -4.42
N ILE A 78 -23.60 10.16 -4.62
CA ILE A 78 -23.91 9.13 -3.62
C ILE A 78 -22.68 8.25 -3.35
N ARG A 79 -21.98 7.83 -4.41
CA ARG A 79 -20.77 7.03 -4.29
C ARG A 79 -19.66 7.79 -3.55
N GLU A 80 -19.46 9.06 -3.91
CA GLU A 80 -18.48 9.93 -3.25
C GLU A 80 -18.78 10.09 -1.76
N ASN A 81 -20.04 10.36 -1.38
CA ASN A 81 -20.43 10.44 0.02
C ASN A 81 -20.18 9.14 0.80
N ALA A 82 -20.42 7.98 0.18
CA ALA A 82 -20.10 6.69 0.79
C ALA A 82 -18.59 6.49 0.99
N LEU A 83 -17.77 6.94 0.03
CA LEU A 83 -16.31 6.91 0.14
C LEU A 83 -15.81 7.89 1.21
N LEU A 84 -16.39 9.09 1.30
CA LEU A 84 -16.07 10.07 2.33
C LEU A 84 -16.39 9.53 3.73
N LYS A 85 -17.52 8.84 3.90
CA LYS A 85 -17.84 8.20 5.18
C LYS A 85 -16.82 7.13 5.56
N LYS A 86 -16.44 6.27 4.61
CA LYS A 86 -15.36 5.29 4.85
C LYS A 86 -14.02 5.95 5.17
N LEU A 87 -13.71 7.07 4.52
CA LEU A 87 -12.49 7.83 4.78
C LEU A 87 -12.47 8.38 6.21
N ILE A 88 -13.60 8.92 6.68
CA ILE A 88 -13.78 9.40 8.06
C ILE A 88 -13.60 8.24 9.04
N ASP A 89 -14.28 7.11 8.82
CA ASP A 89 -14.19 5.93 9.69
C ASP A 89 -12.74 5.41 9.79
N LEU A 90 -12.01 5.38 8.66
CA LEU A 90 -10.61 5.00 8.63
C LEU A 90 -9.71 6.01 9.35
N GLN A 91 -9.98 7.31 9.19
CA GLN A 91 -9.23 8.37 9.85
C GLN A 91 -9.40 8.32 11.37
N ASP A 92 -10.61 8.05 11.85
CA ASP A 92 -10.88 7.84 13.27
C ASP A 92 -10.11 6.63 13.79
N LYS A 93 -10.09 5.52 13.02
CA LYS A 93 -9.33 4.32 13.40
C LYS A 93 -7.83 4.56 13.47
N VAL A 94 -7.27 5.33 12.54
CA VAL A 94 -5.86 5.75 12.57
C VAL A 94 -5.59 6.56 13.83
N SER A 95 -6.46 7.51 14.19
CA SER A 95 -6.29 8.32 15.40
C SER A 95 -6.33 7.47 16.68
N GLU A 96 -7.19 6.46 16.77
CA GLU A 96 -7.19 5.50 17.88
C GLU A 96 -5.89 4.70 17.97
N LEU A 97 -5.40 4.21 16.83
CA LEU A 97 -4.16 3.44 16.77
C LEU A 97 -2.95 4.30 17.17
N GLU A 98 -2.90 5.56 16.76
CA GLU A 98 -1.84 6.50 17.18
C GLU A 98 -1.85 6.76 18.70
N LYS A 99 -3.03 6.90 19.30
CA LYS A 99 -3.18 7.05 20.76
C LYS A 99 -2.66 5.82 21.50
N THR A 100 -3.08 4.63 21.09
CA THR A 100 -2.64 3.37 21.71
C THR A 100 -1.15 3.13 21.52
N ASN A 101 -0.60 3.43 20.33
CA ASN A 101 0.84 3.34 20.07
C ASN A 101 1.64 4.30 20.96
N THR A 102 1.16 5.52 21.16
CA THR A 102 1.79 6.48 22.09
C THR A 102 1.82 5.95 23.53
N GLN A 103 0.76 5.31 23.99
CA GLN A 103 0.73 4.65 25.31
C GLN A 103 1.74 3.51 25.39
N LEU A 104 1.80 2.65 24.36
CA LEU A 104 2.77 1.54 24.31
C LEU A 104 4.22 2.04 24.34
N ILE A 105 4.54 3.11 23.62
CA ILE A 105 5.87 3.73 23.65
C ILE A 105 6.22 4.20 25.07
N ARG A 106 5.28 4.83 25.79
CA ARG A 106 5.50 5.24 27.19
C ARG A 106 5.76 4.04 28.10
N HIS A 107 4.95 2.99 27.99
CA HIS A 107 5.14 1.76 28.77
C HIS A 107 6.47 1.08 28.46
N ARG A 108 6.85 0.99 27.18
CA ARG A 108 8.15 0.47 26.75
C ARG A 108 9.29 1.26 27.38
N ASN A 109 9.24 2.59 27.33
CA ASN A 109 10.30 3.43 27.89
C ASN A 109 10.42 3.23 29.41
N LEU A 110 9.29 3.15 30.12
CA LEU A 110 9.30 2.88 31.56
C LEU A 110 9.91 1.51 31.89
N LEU A 111 9.61 0.48 31.09
CA LEU A 111 10.21 -0.85 31.27
C LEU A 111 11.71 -0.83 31.01
N ILE A 112 12.14 -0.13 29.96
CA ILE A 112 13.57 0.07 29.65
C ILE A 112 14.28 0.73 30.83
N GLU A 113 13.75 1.81 31.39
CA GLU A 113 14.32 2.47 32.58
C GLU A 113 14.42 1.54 33.78
N LYS A 114 13.38 0.73 34.04
CA LYS A 114 13.39 -0.25 35.14
C LYS A 114 14.44 -1.33 34.93
N VAL A 115 14.59 -1.83 33.71
CA VAL A 115 15.62 -2.82 33.36
C VAL A 115 17.01 -2.23 33.59
N PHE A 116 17.28 -1.03 33.08
CA PHE A 116 18.55 -0.34 33.32
C PHE A 116 18.84 -0.14 34.81
N ALA A 117 17.85 0.26 35.61
CA ALA A 117 18.02 0.43 37.05
C ALA A 117 18.35 -0.90 37.76
N LEU A 118 17.72 -2.00 37.35
CA LEU A 118 18.00 -3.33 37.90
C LEU A 118 19.38 -3.85 37.48
N GLU A 119 19.76 -3.68 36.22
CA GLU A 119 21.10 -4.03 35.72
C GLU A 119 22.20 -3.28 36.49
N LEU A 120 22.02 -1.97 36.71
CA LEU A 120 22.95 -1.17 37.49
C LEU A 120 23.06 -1.67 38.94
N ARG A 121 21.94 -1.96 39.60
CA ARG A 121 21.94 -2.53 40.96
C ARG A 121 22.65 -3.87 41.02
N MET A 122 22.43 -4.73 40.02
CA MET A 122 23.06 -6.04 39.94
C MET A 122 24.58 -5.91 39.74
N GLN A 123 25.04 -4.97 38.91
CA GLN A 123 26.47 -4.69 38.73
C GLN A 123 27.13 -4.18 40.02
N ILE A 124 26.44 -3.31 40.78
CA ILE A 124 26.94 -2.82 42.07
C ILE A 124 27.06 -3.99 43.06
N GLN A 125 26.01 -4.81 43.20
CA GLN A 125 26.05 -5.97 44.08
C GLN A 125 27.15 -6.97 43.72
N GLN A 126 27.38 -7.23 42.42
CA GLN A 126 28.46 -8.11 41.96
C GLN A 126 29.85 -7.58 42.34
N LYS A 127 30.06 -6.26 42.27
CA LYS A 127 31.31 -5.62 42.70
C LYS A 127 31.53 -5.66 44.21
N ASP A 128 30.46 -5.53 44.99
CA ASP A 128 30.55 -5.58 46.46
C ASP A 128 30.82 -7.01 46.99
N THR A 129 30.54 -8.04 46.19
CA THR A 129 30.80 -9.46 46.53
C THR A 129 32.14 -10.02 46.06
N GLN A 130 32.97 -9.21 45.38
CA GLN A 130 34.36 -9.55 44.99
C GLN A 130 35.37 -8.93 45.94
#